data_AF-F3FGC7-F1
#
_entry.id   AF-F3FGC7-F1
#
_cell.length_a   1.000
_cell.length_b   1.000
_cell.length_c   1.000
_cell.angle_alpha   90.00
_cell.angle_beta   90.00
_cell.angle_gamma   90.00
#
_symmetry.space_group_name_H-M   'P 1'
#
loop_
_entity.id
_entity.type
_entity.pdbx_description
1 polymer ?
#
loop_
_entity_poly.entity_id
_entity_poly.type
_entity_poly.pdbx_seq_one_letter_code
_entity_poly.pdbx_strand_id
1 'polypeptide(L)'
;MISAAVKTQKGESFNQPVGELTHLPVFSNKSVPVLQMPTSTVQPQPTMSQVNRRKVLFVTSELADLVKTGGLGDVSAALPRAMRHLHDVRVLIPGYPQVINSGNPIHIISQLGGHAALPPCKVGRMDMKDGLVIYVLICPELYEREGTPYADSTGRDWSDNHIR
;
A
#
# COMPACT_ATOMS: atom_id res chain seq x y z
N MET A 1 -2.19 23.85 38.70
CA MET A 1 -1.19 24.78 39.27
C MET A 1 -0.25 24.00 40.17
N ILE A 2 0.75 23.32 39.59
CA ILE A 2 2.00 22.99 40.29
C ILE A 2 3.09 23.14 39.22
N SER A 3 4.03 24.04 39.52
CA SER A 3 5.09 24.54 38.67
C SER A 3 6.40 23.85 39.05
N ALA A 4 7.22 23.50 38.06
CA ALA A 4 8.65 23.29 38.26
C ALA A 4 9.38 23.59 36.95
N ALA A 5 10.05 24.73 36.92
CA ALA A 5 10.95 25.16 35.87
C ALA A 5 12.39 24.72 36.22
N VAL A 6 13.13 24.24 35.23
CA VAL A 6 14.60 24.24 35.23
C VAL A 6 15.08 24.72 33.85
N LYS A 7 15.58 25.96 33.83
CA LYS A 7 16.55 26.51 32.85
C LYS A 7 17.85 25.71 32.96
N THR A 8 18.72 25.52 31.97
CA THR A 8 19.50 26.45 31.13
C THR A 8 20.39 25.50 30.27
N GLN A 9 20.94 25.79 29.08
CA GLN A 9 21.93 26.80 28.76
C GLN A 9 22.36 26.66 27.29
N LYS A 10 22.70 27.80 26.66
CA LYS A 10 23.74 28.07 25.63
C LYS A 10 23.90 27.05 24.49
N GLY A 11 23.72 27.38 23.20
CA GLY A 11 24.04 28.63 22.52
C GLY A 11 25.53 28.71 22.23
N GLU A 12 25.96 28.34 21.02
CA GLU A 12 27.19 28.85 20.40
C GLU A 12 27.13 28.70 18.88
N SER A 13 26.88 29.84 18.23
CA SER A 13 27.15 30.10 16.82
C SER A 13 28.64 30.32 16.62
N PHE A 14 29.23 29.75 15.58
CA PHE A 14 30.54 30.18 15.10
C PHE A 14 30.39 30.75 13.69
N ASN A 15 30.46 32.07 13.62
CA ASN A 15 30.53 32.85 12.40
C ASN A 15 31.67 33.84 12.63
N GLN A 16 32.77 33.78 11.87
CA GLN A 16 33.59 34.94 11.48
C GLN A 16 34.85 34.54 10.66
N PRO A 17 35.53 35.49 9.98
CA PRO A 17 35.60 35.49 8.53
C PRO A 17 37.03 35.46 7.95
N VAL A 18 37.04 35.40 6.62
CA VAL A 18 38.04 35.87 5.65
C VAL A 18 39.11 36.83 6.18
N GLY A 19 40.38 36.47 6.00
CA GLY A 19 41.53 37.35 5.79
C GLY A 19 42.40 36.68 4.71
N GLU A 20 42.47 37.17 3.48
CA GLU A 20 43.15 38.36 2.96
C GLU A 20 44.67 38.17 2.72
N LEU A 21 44.98 38.02 1.43
CA LEU A 21 46.15 38.45 0.65
C LEU A 21 47.57 38.17 1.18
N THR A 22 48.36 37.46 0.37
CA THR A 22 49.59 38.03 -0.22
C THR A 22 50.27 37.11 -1.25
N HIS A 23 50.73 37.76 -2.32
CA HIS A 23 51.77 37.35 -3.27
C HIS A 23 51.50 36.24 -4.30
N LEU A 24 51.28 36.69 -5.54
CA LEU A 24 51.47 35.94 -6.78
C LEU A 24 52.97 35.79 -7.09
N PRO A 25 53.46 34.59 -7.40
CA PRO A 25 54.67 34.43 -8.19
C PRO A 25 54.27 34.25 -9.67
N VAL A 26 54.84 35.09 -10.53
CA VAL A 26 54.81 34.89 -11.99
C VAL A 26 55.67 33.66 -12.29
N PHE A 27 55.02 32.57 -12.70
CA PHE A 27 55.71 31.35 -13.13
C PHE A 27 55.75 31.25 -14.66
N SER A 28 56.98 31.09 -15.14
CA SER A 28 57.40 30.80 -16.50
C SER A 28 56.51 29.76 -17.21
N ASN A 29 56.13 30.06 -18.45
CA ASN A 29 55.45 29.13 -19.37
C ASN A 29 56.25 27.83 -19.52
N LYS A 30 55.87 26.81 -18.76
CA LYS A 30 56.17 25.41 -19.06
C LYS A 30 54.87 24.78 -19.54
N SER A 31 54.90 24.24 -20.75
CA SER A 31 53.83 23.47 -21.37
C SER A 31 53.26 22.44 -20.39
N VAL A 32 52.03 22.66 -19.96
CA VAL A 32 51.27 21.69 -19.16
C VAL A 32 50.85 20.56 -20.11
N PRO A 33 51.12 19.28 -19.80
CA PRO A 33 50.54 18.19 -20.57
C PRO A 33 49.02 18.25 -20.40
N VAL A 34 48.29 18.38 -21.50
CA VAL A 34 46.83 18.30 -21.50
C VAL A 34 46.44 16.90 -21.02
N LEU A 35 45.89 16.81 -19.81
CA LEU A 35 45.23 15.59 -19.34
C LEU A 35 43.99 15.38 -20.19
N GLN A 36 44.08 14.46 -21.15
CA GLN A 36 42.95 14.03 -21.95
C GLN A 36 41.93 13.35 -21.04
N MET A 37 40.78 13.98 -20.84
CA MET A 37 39.68 13.35 -20.11
C MET A 37 39.26 12.08 -20.85
N PRO A 38 39.00 10.96 -20.15
CA PRO A 38 38.47 9.78 -20.79
C PRO A 38 37.13 10.15 -21.42
N THR A 39 37.01 9.94 -22.73
CA THR A 39 35.74 9.99 -23.44
C THR A 39 34.85 8.92 -22.83
N SER A 40 33.95 9.30 -21.92
CA SER A 40 32.89 8.42 -21.46
C SER A 40 32.06 8.04 -22.68
N THR A 41 32.27 6.84 -23.17
CA THR A 41 31.32 6.16 -24.05
C THR A 41 29.99 6.12 -23.31
N VAL A 42 29.02 6.92 -23.79
CA VAL A 42 27.63 6.80 -23.36
C VAL A 42 27.18 5.41 -23.80
N GLN A 43 27.21 4.46 -22.87
CA GLN A 43 26.56 3.18 -23.08
C GLN A 43 25.06 3.44 -23.28
N PRO A 44 24.40 2.80 -24.27
CA PRO A 44 22.97 2.94 -24.42
C PRO A 44 22.31 2.52 -23.10
N GLN A 45 21.66 3.50 -22.48
CA GLN A 45 20.90 3.33 -21.26
C GLN A 45 19.87 2.21 -21.50
N PRO A 46 19.79 1.19 -20.63
CA PRO A 46 18.86 0.09 -20.84
C PRO A 46 17.46 0.68 -21.02
N THR A 47 16.87 0.38 -22.17
CA THR A 47 15.47 0.68 -22.44
C THR A 47 14.66 0.15 -21.27
N MET A 48 13.75 0.97 -20.71
CA MET A 48 12.90 0.57 -19.59
C MET A 48 12.34 -0.82 -19.88
N SER A 49 12.87 -1.82 -19.20
CA SER A 49 12.43 -3.21 -19.31
C SER A 49 10.93 -3.20 -19.11
N GLN A 50 10.17 -3.84 -20.02
CA GLN A 50 8.72 -4.02 -19.91
C GLN A 50 8.33 -4.14 -18.44
N VAL A 51 7.56 -3.18 -17.93
CA VAL A 51 7.02 -3.28 -16.57
C VAL A 51 6.19 -4.56 -16.56
N ASN A 52 6.72 -5.61 -15.93
CA ASN A 52 6.06 -6.91 -15.88
C ASN A 52 4.87 -6.80 -14.92
N ARG A 53 3.79 -6.18 -15.40
CA ARG A 53 2.54 -5.98 -14.67
C ARG A 53 1.87 -7.33 -14.49
N ARG A 54 2.00 -7.90 -13.30
CA ARG A 54 1.32 -9.14 -12.93
C ARG A 54 -0.13 -8.86 -12.53
N LYS A 55 -0.98 -9.90 -12.62
CA LYS A 55 -2.32 -9.93 -12.03
C LYS A 55 -2.20 -10.49 -10.62
N VAL A 56 -2.64 -9.72 -9.63
CA VAL A 56 -2.55 -10.08 -8.20
C VAL A 56 -3.95 -9.96 -7.59
N LEU A 57 -4.42 -11.06 -7.00
CA LEU A 57 -5.65 -11.07 -6.22
C LEU A 57 -5.29 -11.22 -4.74
N PHE A 58 -5.58 -10.20 -3.95
CA PHE A 58 -5.58 -10.31 -2.49
C PHE A 58 -6.88 -10.98 -2.06
N VAL A 59 -6.81 -11.96 -1.17
CA VAL A 59 -7.99 -12.64 -0.62
C VAL A 59 -7.96 -12.47 0.88
N THR A 60 -8.95 -11.76 1.43
CA THR A 60 -8.93 -11.32 2.82
C THR A 60 -10.34 -11.32 3.39
N SER A 61 -10.49 -11.66 4.66
CA SER A 61 -11.77 -11.55 5.39
C SER A 61 -12.16 -10.10 5.70
N GLU A 62 -11.21 -9.16 5.68
CA GLU A 62 -11.43 -7.78 6.09
C GLU A 62 -10.83 -6.78 5.10
N LEU A 63 -11.47 -5.62 4.99
CA LEU A 63 -11.00 -4.45 4.27
C LEU A 63 -11.54 -3.18 4.94
N ALA A 64 -10.66 -2.31 5.43
CA ALA A 64 -10.99 -1.21 6.35
C ALA A 64 -12.15 -0.30 5.91
N ASP A 65 -12.35 -0.11 4.61
CA ASP A 65 -13.40 0.76 4.06
C ASP A 65 -14.81 0.13 4.09
N LEU A 66 -14.91 -1.19 4.32
CA LEU A 66 -16.15 -1.96 4.20
C LEU A 66 -16.45 -2.83 5.42
N VAL A 67 -15.44 -3.53 5.95
CA VAL A 67 -15.58 -4.46 7.07
C VAL A 67 -14.23 -4.63 7.77
N LYS A 68 -14.19 -4.38 9.08
CA LYS A 68 -12.96 -4.40 9.86
C LYS A 68 -13.22 -4.79 11.30
N THR A 69 -12.35 -5.66 11.80
CA THR A 69 -12.25 -6.07 13.21
C THR A 69 -10.88 -5.72 13.79
N GLY A 70 -9.82 -5.69 12.97
CA GLY A 70 -8.46 -5.44 13.44
C GLY A 70 -7.50 -4.93 12.35
N GLY A 71 -6.20 -5.08 12.58
CA GLY A 71 -5.15 -4.55 11.70
C GLY A 71 -5.06 -5.21 10.32
N LEU A 72 -5.64 -6.41 10.15
CA LEU A 72 -5.74 -7.05 8.83
C LEU A 72 -6.48 -6.14 7.84
N GLY A 73 -7.62 -5.57 8.25
CA GLY A 73 -8.40 -4.68 7.39
C GLY A 73 -7.60 -3.46 6.89
N ASP A 74 -6.69 -2.92 7.71
CA ASP A 74 -5.83 -1.80 7.32
C ASP A 74 -4.81 -2.21 6.25
N VAL A 75 -4.17 -3.36 6.43
CA VAL A 75 -3.21 -3.88 5.46
C VAL A 75 -3.90 -4.25 4.15
N SER A 76 -5.05 -4.93 4.23
CA SER A 76 -5.88 -5.28 3.06
C SER A 76 -6.38 -4.06 2.30
N ALA A 77 -6.52 -2.91 2.97
CA ALA A 77 -6.88 -1.66 2.31
C ALA A 77 -5.65 -0.96 1.72
N ALA A 78 -4.56 -0.83 2.47
CA ALA A 78 -3.41 0.00 2.11
C ALA A 78 -2.47 -0.66 1.10
N LEU A 79 -2.10 -1.92 1.32
CA LEU A 79 -1.09 -2.60 0.50
C LEU A 79 -1.55 -2.79 -0.96
N PRO A 80 -2.78 -3.28 -1.24
CA PRO A 80 -3.25 -3.39 -2.62
C PRO A 80 -3.22 -2.06 -3.34
N ARG A 81 -3.62 -0.97 -2.67
CA ARG A 81 -3.59 0.39 -3.23
C ARG A 81 -2.18 0.85 -3.56
N ALA A 82 -1.23 0.62 -2.66
CA ALA A 82 0.17 0.94 -2.89
C ALA A 82 0.72 0.18 -4.10
N MET A 83 0.27 -1.04 -4.38
CA MET A 83 0.77 -1.87 -5.49
C MET A 83 0.09 -1.63 -6.85
N ARG A 84 -1.05 -0.93 -6.92
CA ARG A 84 -1.84 -0.75 -8.18
C ARG A 84 -1.08 -0.06 -9.31
N HIS A 85 -0.15 0.84 -9.00
CA HIS A 85 0.63 1.51 -10.03
C HIS A 85 1.64 0.55 -10.69
N LEU A 86 2.01 -0.54 -10.02
CA LEU A 86 2.97 -1.54 -10.50
C LEU A 86 2.29 -2.77 -11.14
N HIS A 87 1.08 -3.14 -10.70
CA HIS A 87 0.41 -4.40 -11.05
C HIS A 87 -1.11 -4.23 -11.27
N ASP A 88 -1.77 -5.17 -11.93
CA ASP A 88 -3.25 -5.28 -11.93
C ASP A 88 -3.66 -5.94 -10.61
N VAL A 89 -4.08 -5.13 -9.64
CA VAL A 89 -4.35 -5.56 -8.27
C VAL A 89 -5.85 -5.47 -7.97
N ARG A 90 -6.39 -6.54 -7.41
CA ARG A 90 -7.79 -6.66 -6.97
C ARG A 90 -7.84 -7.27 -5.58
N VAL A 91 -8.94 -7.07 -4.87
CA VAL A 91 -9.18 -7.68 -3.55
C VAL A 91 -10.46 -8.48 -3.60
N LEU A 92 -10.45 -9.73 -3.15
CA LEU A 92 -11.63 -10.55 -2.91
C LEU A 92 -11.94 -10.54 -1.41
N ILE A 93 -13.16 -10.15 -1.05
CA ILE A 93 -13.67 -10.20 0.32
C ILE A 93 -15.03 -10.92 0.38
N PRO A 94 -15.40 -11.50 1.52
CA PRO A 94 -16.74 -12.06 1.72
C PRO A 94 -17.82 -10.97 1.68
N GLY A 95 -18.99 -11.33 1.15
CA GLY A 95 -20.18 -10.48 1.10
C GLY A 95 -20.93 -10.41 2.43
N TYR A 96 -20.26 -9.93 3.48
CA TYR A 96 -20.92 -9.66 4.77
C TYR A 96 -22.00 -8.58 4.62
N PRO A 97 -22.98 -8.49 5.55
CA PRO A 97 -24.03 -7.48 5.51
C PRO A 97 -23.49 -6.05 5.36
N GLN A 98 -22.38 -5.72 6.02
CA GLN A 98 -21.75 -4.39 5.90
C GLN A 98 -21.22 -4.09 4.48
N VAL A 99 -20.71 -5.12 3.78
CA VAL A 99 -20.18 -5.00 2.42
C VAL A 99 -21.33 -4.82 1.43
N ILE A 100 -22.35 -5.66 1.53
CA ILE A 100 -23.54 -5.63 0.66
C ILE A 100 -24.29 -4.30 0.82
N ASN A 101 -24.41 -3.81 2.05
CA ASN A 101 -25.13 -2.58 2.39
C ASN A 101 -24.25 -1.32 2.39
N SER A 102 -23.01 -1.39 1.86
CA SER A 102 -22.06 -0.26 1.85
C SER A 102 -22.49 0.92 0.98
N GLY A 103 -23.54 0.75 0.16
CA GLY A 103 -24.00 1.76 -0.81
C GLY A 103 -23.14 1.85 -2.08
N ASN A 104 -22.03 1.11 -2.16
CA ASN A 104 -21.26 0.98 -3.39
C ASN A 104 -21.98 0.01 -4.36
N PRO A 105 -22.14 0.35 -5.65
CA PRO A 105 -22.73 -0.56 -6.62
C PRO A 105 -21.95 -1.88 -6.73
N ILE A 106 -22.68 -3.00 -6.70
CA ILE A 106 -22.12 -4.34 -6.90
C ILE A 106 -22.74 -4.93 -8.17
N HIS A 107 -21.90 -5.19 -9.17
CA HIS A 107 -22.30 -5.84 -10.41
C HIS A 107 -21.99 -7.33 -10.34
N ILE A 108 -22.98 -8.22 -10.48
CA ILE A 108 -22.73 -9.65 -10.52
C ILE A 108 -22.04 -10.00 -11.85
N ILE A 109 -20.84 -10.59 -11.76
CA ILE A 109 -20.01 -10.92 -12.91
C ILE A 109 -19.85 -12.43 -13.12
N SER A 110 -20.17 -13.25 -12.12
CA SER A 110 -20.07 -14.70 -12.22
C SER A 110 -20.93 -15.41 -11.16
N GLN A 111 -21.19 -16.69 -11.40
CA GLN A 111 -21.81 -17.61 -10.47
C GLN A 111 -21.03 -18.92 -10.47
N LEU A 112 -20.79 -19.46 -9.29
CA LEU A 112 -20.03 -20.68 -9.06
C LEU A 112 -20.96 -21.71 -8.40
N GLY A 113 -20.88 -22.96 -8.87
CA GLY A 113 -21.54 -24.09 -8.20
C GLY A 113 -20.90 -24.40 -6.86
N GLY A 114 -21.60 -25.12 -5.99
CA GLY A 114 -21.03 -25.63 -4.74
C GLY A 114 -19.87 -26.59 -5.00
N HIS A 115 -18.86 -26.58 -4.13
CA HIS A 115 -17.66 -27.40 -4.27
C HIS A 115 -17.09 -27.75 -2.90
N ALA A 116 -16.61 -28.98 -2.71
CA ALA A 116 -15.96 -29.43 -1.47
C ALA A 116 -16.76 -29.09 -0.19
N ALA A 117 -18.06 -29.42 -0.17
CA ALA A 117 -19.01 -29.10 0.90
C ALA A 117 -19.26 -27.59 1.15
N LEU A 118 -18.73 -26.70 0.30
CA LEU A 118 -19.11 -25.30 0.27
C LEU A 118 -20.34 -25.10 -0.61
N PRO A 119 -21.29 -24.25 -0.18
CA PRO A 119 -22.47 -23.91 -0.97
C PRO A 119 -22.13 -23.13 -2.25
N PRO A 120 -23.03 -23.08 -3.24
CA PRO A 120 -22.88 -22.23 -4.40
C PRO A 120 -22.79 -20.75 -4.00
N CYS A 121 -22.13 -19.95 -4.83
CA CYS A 121 -21.94 -18.53 -4.56
C CYS A 121 -21.96 -17.69 -5.84
N LYS A 122 -22.13 -16.37 -5.69
CA LYS A 122 -21.99 -15.39 -6.76
C LYS A 122 -20.73 -14.56 -6.52
N VAL A 123 -20.13 -14.06 -7.60
CA VAL A 123 -19.04 -13.09 -7.53
C VAL A 123 -19.55 -11.74 -8.04
N GLY A 124 -19.58 -10.77 -7.13
CA GLY A 124 -19.85 -9.37 -7.44
C GLY A 124 -18.56 -8.61 -7.72
N ARG A 125 -18.63 -7.56 -8.53
CA ARG A 125 -17.58 -6.57 -8.73
C ARG A 125 -18.04 -5.22 -8.20
N MET A 126 -17.18 -4.59 -7.41
CA MET A 126 -17.34 -3.26 -6.85
C MET A 126 -16.13 -2.43 -7.25
N ASP A 127 -16.37 -1.30 -7.92
CA ASP A 127 -15.33 -0.37 -8.35
C ASP A 127 -15.29 0.82 -7.37
N MET A 128 -14.19 0.95 -6.61
CA MET A 128 -14.03 2.01 -5.64
C MET A 128 -13.66 3.34 -6.29
N LYS A 129 -13.99 4.45 -5.63
CA LYS A 129 -13.69 5.82 -6.11
C LYS A 129 -12.21 6.08 -6.37
N ASP A 130 -11.33 5.41 -5.65
CA ASP A 130 -9.87 5.51 -5.79
C ASP A 130 -9.28 4.58 -6.88
N GLY A 131 -10.13 3.84 -7.58
CA GLY A 131 -9.76 2.90 -8.63
C GLY A 131 -9.35 1.50 -8.15
N LEU A 132 -9.52 1.17 -6.87
CA LEU A 132 -9.38 -0.22 -6.41
C LEU A 132 -10.60 -1.05 -6.86
N VAL A 133 -10.35 -2.20 -7.48
CA VAL A 133 -11.42 -3.15 -7.84
C VAL A 133 -11.53 -4.20 -6.74
N ILE A 134 -12.74 -4.32 -6.19
CA ILE A 134 -13.08 -5.31 -5.17
C ILE A 134 -14.02 -6.34 -5.78
N TYR A 135 -13.72 -7.61 -5.53
CA TYR A 135 -14.62 -8.72 -5.74
C TYR A 135 -15.29 -9.09 -4.43
N VAL A 136 -16.60 -9.30 -4.49
CA VAL A 136 -17.42 -9.66 -3.34
C VAL A 136 -17.89 -11.09 -3.54
N LEU A 137 -17.48 -11.98 -2.64
CA LEU A 137 -17.94 -13.37 -2.61
C LEU A 137 -19.30 -13.44 -1.91
N ILE A 138 -20.37 -13.50 -2.70
CA ILE A 138 -21.74 -13.47 -2.20
C ILE A 138 -22.19 -14.90 -1.97
N CYS A 139 -22.22 -15.30 -0.71
CA CYS A 139 -22.69 -16.58 -0.24
C CYS A 139 -23.52 -16.37 1.04
N PRO A 140 -24.84 -16.14 0.92
CA PRO A 140 -25.71 -15.83 2.06
C PRO A 140 -25.62 -16.86 3.20
N GLU A 141 -25.56 -18.15 2.85
CA GLU A 141 -25.48 -19.25 3.80
C GLU A 141 -24.27 -19.14 4.74
N LEU A 142 -23.14 -18.66 4.22
CA LEU A 142 -21.92 -18.46 5.01
C LEU A 142 -21.86 -17.05 5.62
N TYR A 143 -22.15 -16.00 4.87
CA TYR A 143 -21.74 -14.64 5.26
C TYR A 143 -22.88 -13.71 5.69
N GLU A 144 -24.12 -13.96 5.29
CA GLU A 144 -25.26 -13.08 5.60
C GLU A 144 -25.84 -13.40 6.98
N ARG A 145 -25.05 -13.12 8.02
CA ARG A 145 -25.40 -13.36 9.43
C ARG A 145 -25.12 -12.11 10.26
N GLU A 146 -25.95 -11.90 11.29
CA GLU A 146 -25.74 -10.85 12.29
C GLU A 146 -24.51 -11.15 13.17
N GLY A 147 -23.75 -10.10 13.50
CA GLY A 147 -22.52 -10.21 14.29
C GLY A 147 -21.31 -9.67 13.53
N THR A 148 -20.15 -10.27 13.79
CA THR A 148 -18.87 -9.93 13.17
C THR A 148 -18.45 -11.02 12.17
N PRO A 149 -17.42 -10.78 11.34
CA PRO A 149 -16.83 -11.81 10.48
C PRO A 149 -16.54 -13.13 11.19
N TYR A 150 -16.15 -13.09 12.48
CA TYR A 150 -15.65 -14.23 13.24
C TYR A 150 -16.54 -14.69 14.39
N ALA A 151 -17.43 -13.83 14.87
CA ALA A 151 -18.25 -14.10 16.06
C ALA A 151 -19.69 -13.66 15.89
N ASP A 152 -20.60 -14.37 16.56
CA ASP A 152 -22.04 -14.07 16.61
C ASP A 152 -22.36 -12.79 17.41
N SER A 153 -23.64 -12.45 17.48
CA SER A 153 -24.13 -11.27 18.22
C SER A 153 -23.89 -11.33 19.73
N THR A 154 -23.56 -12.50 20.28
CA THR A 154 -23.17 -12.70 21.69
C THR A 154 -21.66 -12.66 21.90
N GLY A 155 -20.88 -12.49 20.82
CA GLY A 155 -19.43 -12.48 20.83
C GLY A 155 -18.78 -13.86 20.88
N ARG A 156 -19.52 -14.94 20.61
CA ARG A 156 -18.96 -16.29 20.50
C ARG A 156 -18.53 -16.57 19.07
N ASP A 157 -17.41 -17.24 18.91
CA ASP A 157 -16.91 -17.64 17.59
C ASP A 157 -17.93 -18.50 16.85
N TRP A 158 -18.07 -18.26 15.54
CA TRP A 158 -18.86 -19.14 14.70
C TRP A 158 -18.22 -20.54 14.68
N SER A 159 -19.02 -21.58 14.94
CA SER A 159 -18.54 -22.97 14.90
C SER A 159 -18.00 -23.39 13.53
N ASP A 160 -18.40 -22.69 12.47
CA ASP A 160 -18.01 -22.90 11.08
C ASP A 160 -16.97 -21.90 10.56
N ASN A 161 -16.24 -21.17 11.43
CA ASN A 161 -15.21 -20.22 11.00
C ASN A 161 -14.14 -20.80 10.05
N HIS A 162 -13.85 -22.10 10.15
CA HIS A 162 -12.87 -22.78 9.32
C HIS A 162 -13.25 -22.90 7.83
N ILE A 163 -14.54 -22.70 7.49
CA ILE A 163 -15.03 -22.70 6.11
C ILE A 163 -15.54 -21.32 5.65
N ARG A 164 -15.41 -20.30 6.51
CA ARG A 164 -15.82 -18.92 6.25
C ARG A 164 -14.63 -18.04 5.84
#